data_AF-A0A962GDF8-F1
#
_entry.id   AF-A0A962GDF8-F1
#
_cell.length_a   1.000
_cell.length_b   1.000
_cell.length_c   1.000
_cell.angle_alpha   90.00
_cell.angle_beta   90.00
_cell.angle_gamma   90.00
#
_symmetry.space_group_name_H-M   'P 1'
#
loop_
_entity.id
_entity.type
_entity.pdbx_description
1 polymer ?
#
loop_
_entity_poly.entity_id
_entity_poly.type
_entity_poly.pdbx_seq_one_letter_code
_entity_poly.pdbx_strand_id
1 'polypeptide(L)'
;LPERISRLVIMGGAVNGRGNTERVPSEFNIGFDPEAAHVVFSSWPSFELVDWEATLGHGLAYADLERWLQADSPRARFYAAISRRTRSWARAHGRPRLLTADALAMAVAVEPGIVTAAAEHHVGIEMNGQLTRGATVVDWEDRFGRPANARIVLGVDQARFEQLVRAALGAE
;
A
#
# COMPACT_ATOMS: atom_id res chain seq x y z
N LEU A 1 -7.33 -14.40 -16.46
CA LEU A 1 -6.37 -13.30 -16.16
C LEU A 1 -5.14 -13.79 -15.41
N PRO A 2 -5.24 -14.62 -14.35
CA PRO A 2 -4.06 -15.08 -13.60
C PRO A 2 -2.98 -15.75 -14.45
N GLU A 3 -3.37 -16.51 -15.47
CA GLU A 3 -2.43 -17.16 -16.41
C GLU A 3 -1.83 -16.23 -17.47
N ARG A 4 -2.36 -15.00 -17.61
CA ARG A 4 -1.96 -14.04 -18.66
C ARG A 4 -1.23 -12.82 -18.11
N ILE A 5 -1.29 -12.58 -16.80
CA ILE A 5 -0.64 -11.47 -16.12
C ILE A 5 0.51 -12.04 -15.29
N SER A 6 1.74 -11.71 -15.66
CA SER A 6 2.94 -12.30 -15.06
C SER A 6 3.22 -11.86 -13.62
N ARG A 7 2.65 -10.72 -13.20
CA ARG A 7 2.89 -10.13 -11.88
C ARG A 7 1.72 -9.27 -11.45
N LEU A 8 1.27 -9.44 -10.22
CA LEU A 8 0.21 -8.65 -9.60
C LEU A 8 0.76 -8.02 -8.31
N VAL A 9 0.74 -6.69 -8.24
CA VAL A 9 1.07 -5.92 -7.04
C VAL A 9 -0.19 -5.22 -6.57
N ILE A 10 -0.58 -5.46 -5.32
CA ILE A 10 -1.82 -4.96 -4.72
C ILE A 10 -1.46 -3.93 -3.65
N MET A 11 -2.01 -2.73 -3.76
CA MET A 11 -2.13 -1.83 -2.61
C MET A 11 -3.43 -2.15 -1.88
N GLY A 12 -3.31 -2.66 -0.67
CA GLY A 12 -4.48 -2.87 0.18
C GLY A 12 -4.25 -3.85 1.30
N GLY A 13 -5.24 -3.95 2.17
CA GLY A 13 -5.18 -4.80 3.36
C GLY A 13 -4.45 -4.16 4.54
N ALA A 14 -4.63 -4.77 5.70
CA ALA A 14 -3.91 -4.47 6.94
C ALA A 14 -3.57 -5.81 7.60
N VAL A 15 -2.32 -6.23 7.48
CA VAL A 15 -1.91 -7.61 7.78
C VAL A 15 -1.80 -7.94 9.26
N ASN A 16 -1.74 -6.92 10.12
CA ASN A 16 -1.83 -7.02 11.58
C ASN A 16 -3.12 -6.34 12.13
N GLY A 17 -4.10 -6.11 11.26
CA GLY A 17 -5.41 -5.57 11.66
C GLY A 17 -5.42 -4.08 12.01
N ARG A 18 -4.41 -3.30 11.59
CA ARG A 18 -4.37 -1.85 11.80
C ARG A 18 -4.98 -1.08 10.63
N GLY A 19 -6.23 -1.40 10.28
CA GLY A 19 -6.96 -0.79 9.16
C GLY A 19 -7.17 0.73 9.27
N ASN A 20 -7.67 1.33 8.20
CA ASN A 20 -7.89 2.78 8.06
C ASN A 20 -9.35 3.18 7.79
N THR A 21 -10.29 2.23 7.83
CA THR A 21 -11.73 2.55 7.77
C THR A 21 -12.31 2.83 9.16
N GLU A 22 -13.42 3.57 9.22
CA GLU A 22 -13.92 4.14 10.48
C GLU A 22 -14.57 3.11 11.42
N ARG A 23 -15.28 2.12 10.88
CA ARG A 23 -16.16 1.21 11.66
C ARG A 23 -15.57 -0.18 11.88
N VAL A 24 -14.82 -0.67 10.91
CA VAL A 24 -14.19 -1.98 10.94
C VAL A 24 -12.69 -1.73 10.83
N PRO A 25 -11.81 -2.44 11.56
CA PRO A 25 -10.37 -2.26 11.43
C PRO A 25 -9.80 -2.89 10.14
N SER A 26 -10.47 -2.69 9.00
CA SER A 26 -10.03 -3.07 7.66
C SER A 26 -9.39 -1.88 6.93
N GLU A 27 -8.53 -2.18 5.97
CA GLU A 27 -8.02 -1.20 5.02
C GLU A 27 -9.11 -0.89 3.98
N PHE A 28 -9.17 0.36 3.52
CA PHE A 28 -10.21 0.92 2.67
C PHE A 28 -10.47 0.12 1.38
N ASN A 29 -9.47 -0.19 0.56
CA ASN A 29 -9.67 -0.89 -0.71
C ASN A 29 -10.30 -2.28 -0.50
N ILE A 30 -9.75 -3.05 0.45
CA ILE A 30 -10.28 -4.39 0.76
C ILE A 30 -11.63 -4.32 1.49
N GLY A 31 -11.79 -3.34 2.39
CA GLY A 31 -13.00 -3.13 3.16
C GLY A 31 -14.17 -2.59 2.33
N PHE A 32 -13.88 -1.90 1.23
CA PHE A 32 -14.89 -1.34 0.34
C PHE A 32 -15.60 -2.44 -0.48
N ASP A 33 -14.86 -3.41 -1.00
CA ASP A 33 -15.40 -4.56 -1.73
C ASP A 33 -14.65 -5.87 -1.37
N PRO A 34 -14.98 -6.47 -0.21
CA PRO A 34 -14.31 -7.67 0.25
C PRO A 34 -14.65 -8.92 -0.59
N GLU A 35 -15.79 -8.94 -1.29
CA GLU A 35 -16.13 -9.98 -2.25
C GLU A 35 -15.19 -9.98 -3.45
N ALA A 36 -14.96 -8.80 -4.05
CA ALA A 36 -14.01 -8.67 -5.15
C ALA A 36 -12.58 -9.01 -4.70
N ALA A 37 -12.18 -8.53 -3.51
CA ALA A 37 -10.89 -8.89 -2.93
C ALA A 37 -10.76 -10.41 -2.72
N HIS A 38 -11.80 -11.07 -2.20
CA HIS A 38 -11.82 -12.53 -2.04
C HIS A 38 -11.63 -13.26 -3.37
N VAL A 39 -12.34 -12.85 -4.43
CA VAL A 39 -12.19 -13.42 -5.78
C VAL A 39 -10.75 -13.27 -6.27
N VAL A 40 -10.14 -12.09 -6.13
CA VAL A 40 -8.76 -11.85 -6.57
C VAL A 40 -7.76 -12.70 -5.76
N PHE A 41 -7.82 -12.65 -4.43
CA PHE A 41 -6.86 -13.31 -3.54
C PHE A 41 -6.94 -14.83 -3.61
N SER A 42 -8.12 -15.38 -3.91
CA SER A 42 -8.30 -16.83 -4.09
C SER A 42 -7.99 -17.33 -5.50
N SER A 43 -8.00 -16.46 -6.52
CA SER A 43 -7.80 -16.85 -7.92
C SER A 43 -6.36 -16.69 -8.40
N TRP A 44 -5.56 -15.82 -7.77
CA TRP A 44 -4.13 -15.67 -8.10
C TRP A 44 -3.28 -16.68 -7.33
N PRO A 45 -2.39 -17.45 -8.01
CA PRO A 45 -1.49 -18.38 -7.32
C PRO A 45 -0.49 -17.69 -6.39
N SER A 46 -0.06 -16.47 -6.76
CA SER A 46 0.80 -15.61 -5.97
C SER A 46 0.61 -14.15 -6.39
N PHE A 47 0.65 -13.22 -5.42
CA PHE A 47 0.66 -11.77 -5.64
C PHE A 47 1.55 -11.07 -4.61
N GLU A 48 1.99 -9.85 -4.91
CA GLU A 48 2.67 -8.99 -3.93
C GLU A 48 1.67 -8.07 -3.24
N LEU A 49 1.72 -8.03 -1.91
CA LEU A 49 0.82 -7.22 -1.09
C LEU A 49 1.60 -6.08 -0.44
N VAL A 50 1.33 -4.85 -0.88
CA VAL A 50 1.80 -3.61 -0.25
C VAL A 50 0.65 -3.08 0.59
N ASP A 51 0.64 -3.47 1.85
CA ASP A 51 -0.48 -3.22 2.73
C ASP A 51 -0.44 -1.80 3.33
N TRP A 52 -1.50 -1.45 4.05
CA TRP A 52 -1.59 -0.17 4.73
C TRP A 52 -0.49 0.00 5.78
N GLU A 53 -0.08 -1.07 6.46
CA GLU A 53 0.92 -0.98 7.52
C GLU A 53 2.34 -0.78 6.96
N ALA A 54 2.66 -1.39 5.82
CA ALA A 54 3.83 -1.00 5.03
C ALA A 54 3.76 0.49 4.67
N THR A 55 2.60 1.00 4.27
CA THR A 55 2.43 2.44 3.98
C THR A 55 2.69 3.32 5.21
N LEU A 56 2.22 2.92 6.40
CA LEU A 56 2.49 3.63 7.65
C LEU A 56 3.98 3.72 7.97
N GLY A 57 4.73 2.66 7.67
CA GLY A 57 6.19 2.59 7.87
C GLY A 57 7.00 3.48 6.92
N HIS A 58 6.49 3.75 5.72
CA HIS A 58 7.23 4.39 4.62
C HIS A 58 6.64 5.74 4.19
N GLY A 59 6.00 6.45 5.12
CA GLY A 59 5.47 7.79 4.85
C GLY A 59 6.56 8.81 4.52
N LEU A 60 6.30 9.69 3.55
CA LEU A 60 7.20 10.76 3.15
C LEU A 60 7.16 11.89 4.18
N ALA A 61 8.30 12.42 4.60
CA ALA A 61 8.31 13.59 5.48
C ALA A 61 7.62 14.77 4.79
N TYR A 62 6.70 15.42 5.51
CA TYR A 62 5.89 16.50 4.94
C TYR A 62 6.75 17.65 4.42
N ALA A 63 7.79 18.02 5.18
CA ALA A 63 8.71 19.09 4.82
C ALA A 63 9.49 18.79 3.53
N ASP A 64 9.92 17.54 3.33
CA ASP A 64 10.64 17.13 2.14
C ASP A 64 9.74 17.16 0.91
N LEU A 65 8.52 16.64 1.02
CA LEU A 65 7.56 16.69 -0.08
C LEU A 65 7.20 18.13 -0.47
N GLU A 66 6.95 19.02 0.49
CA GLU A 66 6.70 20.44 0.20
C GLU A 66 7.87 21.10 -0.54
N ARG A 67 9.11 20.76 -0.17
CA ARG A 67 10.31 21.21 -0.87
C ARG A 67 10.37 20.67 -2.30
N TRP A 68 10.15 19.38 -2.51
CA TRP A 68 10.17 18.79 -3.85
C TRP A 68 9.10 19.38 -4.77
N LEU A 69 7.96 19.77 -4.22
CA LEU A 69 6.89 20.40 -4.97
C LEU A 69 7.18 21.84 -5.42
N GLN A 70 8.27 22.45 -4.93
CA GLN A 70 8.76 23.74 -5.44
C GLN A 70 9.59 23.62 -6.73
N ALA A 71 9.87 22.39 -7.20
CA ALA A 71 10.58 22.20 -8.46
C ALA A 71 9.82 22.85 -9.62
N ASP A 72 10.55 23.49 -10.54
CA ASP A 72 9.97 24.05 -11.76
C ASP A 72 9.66 22.93 -12.77
N SER A 73 8.57 22.20 -12.48
CA SER A 73 8.14 21.06 -13.25
C SER A 73 6.62 21.05 -13.38
N PRO A 74 6.07 20.81 -14.59
CA PRO A 74 4.63 20.65 -14.75
C PRO A 74 4.09 19.47 -13.93
N ARG A 75 4.91 18.43 -13.68
CA ARG A 75 4.54 17.27 -12.86
C ARG A 75 4.42 17.65 -11.38
N ALA A 76 5.37 18.44 -10.86
CA ALA A 76 5.32 18.97 -9.50
C ALA A 76 4.09 19.89 -9.31
N ARG A 77 3.84 20.81 -10.25
CA ARG A 77 2.65 21.69 -10.21
C ARG A 77 1.33 20.91 -10.23
N PHE A 78 1.24 19.89 -11.09
CA PHE A 78 0.06 19.04 -11.17
C PHE A 78 -0.17 18.26 -9.87
N TYR A 79 0.85 17.56 -9.37
CA TYR A 79 0.76 16.83 -8.11
C TYR A 79 0.41 17.77 -6.95
N ALA A 80 0.97 18.98 -6.95
CA ALA A 80 0.70 19.99 -5.93
C ALA A 80 -0.78 20.37 -5.90
N ALA A 81 -1.42 20.52 -7.06
CA ALA A 81 -2.84 20.86 -7.18
C ALA A 81 -3.75 19.73 -6.70
N ILE A 82 -3.52 18.49 -7.14
CA ILE A 82 -4.40 17.37 -6.82
C ILE A 82 -4.28 16.90 -5.36
N SER A 83 -3.09 17.02 -4.77
CA SER A 83 -2.84 16.58 -3.39
C SER A 83 -3.15 17.67 -2.35
N ARG A 84 -3.47 18.90 -2.77
CA ARG A 84 -3.65 20.07 -1.88
C ARG A 84 -4.57 19.77 -0.69
N ARG A 85 -5.74 19.16 -0.92
CA ARG A 85 -6.71 18.85 0.15
C ARG A 85 -6.12 17.88 1.17
N THR A 86 -5.52 16.78 0.71
CA THR A 86 -4.89 15.77 1.56
C THR A 86 -3.74 16.37 2.36
N ARG A 87 -2.89 17.20 1.72
CA ARG A 87 -1.77 17.85 2.40
C ARG A 87 -2.24 18.88 3.43
N SER A 88 -3.25 19.68 3.12
CA SER A 88 -3.85 20.63 4.08
C SER A 88 -4.46 19.92 5.28
N TRP A 89 -5.18 18.82 5.04
CA TRP A 89 -5.75 18.00 6.11
C TRP A 89 -4.65 17.37 7.00
N ALA A 90 -3.61 16.79 6.39
CA ALA A 90 -2.49 16.20 7.13
C ALA A 90 -1.79 17.25 8.01
N ARG A 91 -1.55 18.46 7.48
CA ARG A 91 -0.97 19.58 8.22
C ARG A 91 -1.87 20.04 9.37
N ALA A 92 -3.17 20.18 9.14
CA ALA A 92 -4.13 20.59 10.17
C ALA A 92 -4.22 19.59 11.34
N HIS A 93 -3.94 18.30 11.08
CA HIS A 93 -3.90 17.25 12.09
C HIS A 93 -2.48 16.97 12.62
N GLY A 94 -1.51 17.84 12.34
CA GLY A 94 -0.14 17.71 12.85
C GLY A 94 0.59 16.44 12.38
N ARG A 95 0.19 15.85 11.25
CA ARG A 95 0.83 14.62 10.74
C ARG A 95 2.23 14.94 10.21
N PRO A 96 3.30 14.30 10.74
CA PRO A 96 4.67 14.58 10.32
C PRO A 96 5.00 14.02 8.93
N ARG A 97 4.23 13.03 8.47
CA ARG A 97 4.43 12.32 7.21
C ARG A 97 3.16 12.31 6.37
N LEU A 98 3.33 12.38 5.06
CA LEU A 98 2.27 12.11 4.09
C LEU A 98 2.35 10.64 3.66
N LEU A 99 1.21 9.96 3.75
CA LEU A 99 1.08 8.56 3.35
C LEU A 99 0.66 8.53 1.88
N THR A 100 1.46 7.87 1.05
CA THR A 100 1.25 7.76 -0.40
C THR A 100 1.17 6.29 -0.79
N ALA A 101 0.14 5.62 -0.26
CA ALA A 101 -0.10 4.18 -0.39
C ALA A 101 0.13 3.64 -1.81
N ASP A 102 -0.59 4.21 -2.78
CA ASP A 102 -0.51 3.77 -4.18
C ASP A 102 0.85 4.05 -4.81
N ALA A 103 1.55 5.11 -4.37
CA ALA A 103 2.89 5.41 -4.85
C ALA A 103 3.92 4.40 -4.32
N LEU A 104 3.76 3.93 -3.09
CA LEU A 104 4.60 2.86 -2.53
C LEU A 104 4.40 1.54 -3.29
N ALA A 105 3.14 1.17 -3.56
CA ALA A 105 2.83 0.00 -4.37
C ALA A 105 3.37 0.13 -5.80
N MET A 106 3.26 1.32 -6.41
CA MET A 106 3.83 1.61 -7.71
C MET A 106 5.36 1.50 -7.69
N ALA A 107 6.04 1.98 -6.64
CA ALA A 107 7.49 1.84 -6.50
C ALA A 107 7.93 0.38 -6.47
N VAL A 108 7.22 -0.47 -5.72
CA VAL A 108 7.45 -1.93 -5.72
C VAL A 108 7.17 -2.55 -7.10
N ALA A 109 6.16 -2.06 -7.81
CA ALA A 109 5.83 -2.53 -9.14
C ALA A 109 6.89 -2.18 -10.20
N VAL A 110 7.39 -0.94 -10.20
CA VAL A 110 8.38 -0.49 -11.21
C VAL A 110 9.82 -0.87 -10.86
N GLU A 111 10.12 -1.03 -9.57
CA GLU A 111 11.45 -1.37 -9.07
C GLU A 111 11.40 -2.50 -8.05
N PRO A 112 11.31 -3.78 -8.49
CA PRO A 112 11.18 -4.93 -7.57
C PRO A 112 12.29 -5.02 -6.52
N GLY A 113 13.50 -4.55 -6.86
CA GLY A 113 14.67 -4.54 -5.98
C GLY A 113 14.57 -3.56 -4.80
N ILE A 114 13.54 -2.73 -4.75
CA ILE A 114 13.31 -1.78 -3.65
C ILE A 114 12.84 -2.45 -2.35
N VAL A 115 12.33 -3.68 -2.44
CA VAL A 115 11.81 -4.42 -1.27
C VAL A 115 12.99 -4.96 -0.46
N THR A 116 13.10 -4.48 0.79
CA THR A 116 14.18 -4.86 1.72
C THR A 116 13.77 -5.98 2.67
N ALA A 117 12.46 -6.15 2.90
CA ALA A 117 11.91 -7.24 3.70
C ALA A 117 10.55 -7.68 3.18
N ALA A 118 10.30 -8.98 3.14
CA ALA A 118 9.03 -9.57 2.75
C ALA A 118 8.82 -10.92 3.45
N ALA A 119 7.57 -11.36 3.54
CA ALA A 119 7.19 -12.67 4.03
C ALA A 119 6.19 -13.34 3.08
N GLU A 120 6.24 -14.66 2.95
CA GLU A 120 5.31 -15.43 2.11
C GLU A 120 4.33 -16.19 3.01
N HIS A 121 3.05 -15.85 2.92
CA HIS A 121 2.00 -16.49 3.71
C HIS A 121 0.71 -16.64 2.91
N HIS A 122 -0.18 -17.49 3.41
CA HIS A 122 -1.55 -17.51 2.91
C HIS A 122 -2.33 -16.31 3.47
N VAL A 123 -2.99 -15.57 2.59
CA VAL A 123 -3.85 -14.43 2.91
C VAL A 123 -5.25 -14.67 2.36
N GLY A 124 -6.22 -14.63 3.26
CA GLY A 124 -7.65 -14.69 2.95
C GLY A 124 -8.36 -13.38 3.27
N ILE A 125 -9.58 -13.23 2.76
CA ILE A 125 -10.46 -12.11 3.10
C ILE A 125 -11.64 -12.63 3.91
N GLU A 126 -11.86 -12.03 5.08
CA GLU A 126 -13.04 -12.30 5.89
C GLU A 126 -14.26 -11.59 5.28
N MET A 127 -15.34 -12.32 5.00
CA MET A 127 -16.53 -11.78 4.33
C MET A 127 -17.79 -11.78 5.20
N ASN A 128 -17.84 -12.57 6.26
CA ASN A 128 -19.06 -12.88 7.01
C ASN A 128 -19.06 -12.32 8.45
N GLY A 129 -17.88 -11.99 8.99
CA GLY A 129 -17.72 -11.53 10.38
C GLY A 129 -18.45 -10.21 10.68
N GLN A 130 -19.08 -10.12 11.86
CA GLN A 130 -19.74 -8.88 12.30
C GLN A 130 -18.75 -7.77 12.66
N LEU A 131 -17.54 -8.13 13.09
CA LEU A 131 -16.50 -7.20 13.54
C LEU A 131 -15.32 -7.08 12.56
N THR A 132 -15.23 -8.01 11.61
CA THR A 132 -14.00 -8.26 10.84
C THR A 132 -14.24 -8.39 9.35
N ARG A 133 -15.45 -8.11 8.85
CA ARG A 133 -15.72 -8.12 7.41
C ARG A 133 -14.78 -7.16 6.67
N GLY A 134 -14.08 -7.68 5.66
CA GLY A 134 -13.03 -6.99 4.92
C GLY A 134 -11.66 -7.00 5.57
N ALA A 135 -11.47 -7.74 6.67
CA ALA A 135 -10.13 -8.00 7.19
C ALA A 135 -9.35 -8.93 6.26
N THR A 136 -8.10 -8.56 5.98
CA THR A 136 -7.07 -9.46 5.45
C THR A 136 -6.58 -10.37 6.57
N VAL A 137 -6.92 -11.66 6.48
CA VAL A 137 -6.52 -12.68 7.44
C VAL A 137 -5.24 -13.34 6.93
N VAL A 138 -4.13 -13.10 7.63
CA VAL A 138 -2.83 -13.70 7.31
C VAL A 138 -2.56 -14.89 8.23
N ASP A 139 -2.20 -16.02 7.63
CA ASP A 139 -1.81 -17.22 8.35
C ASP A 139 -0.31 -17.24 8.62
N TRP A 140 0.13 -16.40 9.56
CA TRP A 140 1.55 -16.21 9.91
C TRP A 140 2.25 -17.48 10.44
N GLU A 141 1.47 -18.45 10.91
CA GLU A 141 1.96 -19.68 11.55
C GLU A 141 1.62 -20.92 10.71
N ASP A 142 1.23 -20.73 9.45
CA ASP A 142 0.93 -21.79 8.47
C ASP A 142 -0.10 -22.86 8.96
N ARG A 143 -1.08 -22.43 9.75
CA ARG A 143 -2.09 -23.28 10.40
C ARG A 143 -3.17 -23.78 9.46
N PHE A 144 -3.41 -23.10 8.34
CA PHE A 144 -4.48 -23.42 7.40
C PHE A 144 -4.13 -24.61 6.51
N GLY A 145 -2.85 -25.02 6.45
CA GLY A 145 -2.39 -26.07 5.53
C GLY A 145 -2.57 -25.70 4.06
N ARG A 146 -2.58 -24.40 3.75
CA ARG A 146 -2.73 -23.85 2.41
C ARG A 146 -1.39 -23.31 1.92
N PRO A 147 -1.08 -23.40 0.61
CA PRO A 147 0.10 -22.74 0.09
C PRO A 147 0.00 -21.22 0.26
N ALA A 148 1.14 -20.57 0.44
CA ALA A 148 1.24 -19.12 0.38
C ALA A 148 0.72 -18.62 -0.97
N ASN A 149 -0.15 -17.62 -0.94
CA ASN A 149 -0.66 -16.93 -2.13
C ASN A 149 -0.22 -15.46 -2.16
N ALA A 150 0.46 -14.97 -1.13
CA ALA A 150 0.92 -13.59 -1.05
C ALA A 150 2.38 -13.51 -0.63
N ARG A 151 3.14 -12.67 -1.32
CA ARG A 151 4.39 -12.09 -0.84
C ARG A 151 4.08 -10.72 -0.22
N ILE A 152 4.00 -10.68 1.10
CA ILE A 152 3.67 -9.49 1.88
C ILE A 152 4.93 -8.62 2.00
N VAL A 153 4.86 -7.38 1.54
CA VAL A 153 5.95 -6.40 1.63
C VAL A 153 5.98 -5.82 3.04
N LEU A 154 7.08 -6.05 3.77
CA LEU A 154 7.27 -5.58 5.15
C LEU A 154 8.20 -4.36 5.22
N GLY A 155 9.11 -4.24 4.26
CA GLY A 155 10.12 -3.19 4.21
C GLY A 155 10.44 -2.78 2.78
N VAL A 156 10.62 -1.47 2.59
CA VAL A 156 11.03 -0.83 1.34
C VAL A 156 12.23 0.07 1.64
N ASP A 157 13.18 0.15 0.72
CA ASP A 157 14.25 1.14 0.80
C ASP A 157 13.65 2.55 0.70
N GLN A 158 13.57 3.22 1.84
CA GLN A 158 12.98 4.55 1.95
C GLN A 158 13.72 5.58 1.10
N ALA A 159 15.05 5.55 1.08
CA ALA A 159 15.83 6.53 0.33
C ALA A 159 15.60 6.35 -1.17
N ARG A 160 15.54 5.10 -1.64
CA ARG A 160 15.23 4.80 -3.03
C ARG A 160 13.79 5.18 -3.40
N PHE A 161 12.84 4.95 -2.50
CA PHE A 161 11.45 5.36 -2.71
C PHE A 161 11.34 6.89 -2.85
N GLU A 162 11.99 7.64 -1.97
CA GLU A 162 12.04 9.10 -2.05
C GLU A 162 12.71 9.60 -3.34
N GLN A 163 13.75 8.94 -3.82
CA GLN A 163 14.36 9.24 -5.12
C GLN A 163 13.38 9.03 -6.28
N LEU A 164 12.64 7.92 -6.30
CA LEU A 164 11.61 7.66 -7.32
C LEU A 164 10.51 8.73 -7.31
N VAL A 165 10.06 9.14 -6.11
CA VAL A 165 9.07 10.21 -5.97
C VAL A 165 9.62 11.54 -6.49
N ARG A 166 10.86 11.90 -6.14
CA ARG A 166 11.51 13.12 -6.66
C ARG A 166 11.63 13.10 -8.18
N ALA A 167 12.10 12.00 -8.76
CA ALA A 167 12.20 11.84 -10.20
C ALA A 167 10.83 11.96 -10.90
N ALA A 168 9.79 11.38 -10.31
CA ALA A 168 8.41 11.49 -10.81
C ALA A 168 7.87 12.92 -10.76
N LEU A 169 8.24 13.70 -9.74
CA LEU A 169 7.90 15.13 -9.64
C LEU A 169 8.77 16.00 -10.56
N GLY A 170 9.93 15.52 -11.00
CA GLY A 170 10.95 16.34 -11.68
C GLY A 170 11.71 17.25 -10.72
N ALA A 171 11.93 16.76 -9.48
CA ALA A 171 12.61 17.46 -8.39
C ALA A 171 14.00 16.83 -8.09
N GLU A 172 14.80 16.68 -9.14
CA GLU A 172 16.17 16.14 -9.07
C GLU A 172 17.16 17.16 -8.51
#